data_AF-A0A8H4XU17-F1
#
_entry.id   AF-A0A8H4XU17-F1
#
_cell.length_a   1.000
_cell.length_b   1.000
_cell.length_c   1.000
_cell.angle_alpha   90.00
_cell.angle_beta   90.00
_cell.angle_gamma   90.00
#
_symmetry.space_group_name_H-M   'P 1'
#
loop_
_entity.id
_entity.type
_entity.pdbx_description
1 polymer ?
#
loop_
_entity_poly.entity_id
_entity_poly.type
_entity_poly.pdbx_seq_one_letter_code
_entity_poly.pdbx_strand_id
1 'polypeptide(L)' 'MTTNIILETTMGSLTLELYTNHAPKTCNNFTTLVRRGYY' A
#
# COMPACT_ATOMS: atom_id res chain seq x y z
N MET A 1 3.81 9.24 10.49
CA MET A 1 3.40 9.59 9.11
C MET A 1 2.51 8.50 8.55
N THR A 2 1.59 8.84 7.66
CA THR A 2 0.71 7.89 6.97
C THR A 2 0.93 8.00 5.46
N THR A 3 0.89 6.88 4.76
CA THR A 3 1.03 6.83 3.30
C THR A 3 -0.26 6.28 2.71
N ASN A 4 -0.89 7.05 1.83
CA ASN A 4 -2.10 6.63 1.13
C ASN A 4 -1.72 5.94 -0.18
N ILE A 5 -2.37 4.82 -0.47
CA ILE A 5 -2.23 4.07 -1.72
C ILE A 5 -3.62 3.77 -2.29
N ILE A 6 -3.73 3.74 -3.62
CA ILE A 6 -4.94 3.37 -4.32
C ILE A 6 -4.66 2.08 -5.08
N LEU A 7 -5.49 1.06 -4.84
CA LEU A 7 -5.45 -0.23 -5.51
C LEU A 7 -6.66 -0.33 -6.45
N GLU A 8 -6.40 -0.28 -7.75
CA GLU A 8 -7.42 -0.42 -8.78
C GLU A 8 -7.76 -1.90 -8.98
N THR A 9 -8.99 -2.30 -8.67
CA THR A 9 -9.48 -3.67 -8.88
C THR A 9 -10.62 -3.66 -9.88
N THR A 10 -10.97 -4.82 -10.44
CA THR A 10 -12.10 -4.95 -11.38
C THR A 10 -13.45 -4.58 -10.76
N MET A 11 -13.55 -4.58 -9.42
CA MET A 11 -14.75 -4.20 -8.67
C MET A 11 -14.73 -2.74 -8.22
N GLY A 12 -13.65 -2.01 -8.47
CA GLY A 12 -13.48 -0.60 -8.10
C GLY A 12 -12.12 -0.27 -7.47
N SER A 13 -11.91 1.01 -7.19
CA SER A 13 -10.72 1.56 -6.56
C SER A 13 -10.78 1.43 -5.03
N LEU A 14 -9.80 0.78 -4.42
CA LEU A 14 -9.64 0.69 -2.97
C LEU A 14 -8.55 1.65 -2.49
N THR A 15 -8.90 2.58 -1.60
CA THR A 15 -7.93 3.43 -0.92
C THR A 15 -7.51 2.79 0.39
N LEU A 16 -6.20 2.53 0.57
CA LEU A 16 -5.64 2.01 1.82
C LEU A 16 -4.69 3.02 2.46
N GLU A 17 -4.80 3.17 3.77
CA GLU A 17 -3.90 3.97 4.60
C GLU A 17 -2.86 3.08 5.28
N LEU A 18 -1.59 3.30 4.95
CA LEU A 18 -0.45 2.61 5.56
C LEU A 18 0.09 3.43 6.73
N TYR A 19 -0.04 2.87 7.93
CA TYR A 19 0.52 3.43 9.15
C TYR A 19 2.01 3.10 9.31
N THR A 20 2.85 3.75 8.50
CA THR A 20 4.32 3.57 8.51
C THR A 20 4.95 3.89 9.87
N ASN A 21 4.31 4.71 10.70
CA ASN A 21 4.80 5.06 12.04
C ASN A 21 4.77 3.87 13.01
N HIS A 22 3.77 2.99 12.89
CA HIS A 22 3.61 1.83 13.76
C HIS A 22 4.35 0.61 13.21
N ALA A 23 4.36 0.43 11.88
CA ALA A 23 4.96 -0.73 11.23
C ALA A 23 5.74 -0.35 9.96
N PRO A 24 6.92 0.29 10.09
CA PRO A 24 7.67 0.80 8.94
C PRO A 24 8.18 -0.32 8.01
N LYS A 25 8.60 -1.47 8.56
CA LYS A 25 9.10 -2.60 7.76
C LYS A 25 8.02 -3.20 6.86
N THR A 26 6.84 -3.45 7.42
CA THR A 26 5.72 -4.04 6.68
C THR A 26 5.21 -3.10 5.60
N CYS A 27 5.05 -1.81 5.94
CA CYS A 27 4.61 -0.81 4.97
C CYS A 27 5.61 -0.68 3.81
N ASN A 28 6.91 -0.66 4.09
CA ASN A 28 7.92 -0.57 3.03
C ASN A 28 7.94 -1.83 2.13
N ASN A 29 7.81 -3.03 2.72
CA ASN A 29 7.70 -4.26 1.94
C ASN A 29 6.46 -4.24 1.04
N PHE A 30 5.31 -3.84 1.58
CA PHE A 30 4.06 -3.74 0.84
C PHE A 30 4.18 -2.76 -0.33
N THR A 31 4.65 -1.54 -0.09
CA THR A 31 4.86 -0.54 -1.16
C THR A 31 5.85 -1.03 -2.22
N THR A 32 6.89 -1.78 -1.82
CA THR A 32 7.86 -2.34 -2.76
C THR A 32 7.24 -3.42 -3.66
N LEU A 33 6.39 -4.29 -3.10
CA LEU A 33 5.68 -5.33 -3.88
C LEU A 33 4.70 -4.70 -4.87
N VAL A 34 3.93 -3.70 -4.44
CA VAL A 34 3.00 -2.97 -5.31
C VAL A 34 3.74 -2.26 -6.45
N ARG A 35 4.86 -1.57 -6.15
CA ARG A 35 5.67 -0.91 -7.19
C ARG A 35 6.28 -1.88 -8.21
N ARG A 36 6.50 -3.13 -7.81
CA ARG A 36 6.99 -4.21 -8.69
C ARG A 36 5.87 -4.88 -9.49
N GLY A 37 4.60 -4.53 -9.26
CA GLY A 37 3.45 -5.13 -9.94
C GLY A 37 3.15 -6.56 -9.49
N TYR A 38 3.48 -6.93 -8.25
CA TYR A 38 3.08 -8.21 -7.66
C TYR A 38 1.58 -8.27 -7.30
N TYR A 39 0.95 -7.11 -7.18
CA TYR A 39 -0.47 -6.88 -6.93
C TYR A 39 -0.97 -5.86 -7.95
#